data_AF-A0A7V7AIY8-F1
#
_entry.id   AF-A0A7V7AIY8-F1
#
_cell.length_a   1.000
_cell.length_b   1.000
_cell.length_c   1.000
_cell.angle_alpha   90.00
_cell.angle_beta   90.00
_cell.angle_gamma   90.00
#
_symmetry.space_group_name_H-M   'P 1'
#
loop_
_entity.id
_entity.type
_entity.pdbx_description
1 polymer ?
#
loop_
_entity_poly.entity_id
_entity_poly.type
_entity_poly.pdbx_seq_one_letter_code
_entity_poly.pdbx_strand_id
1 'polypeptide(L)'
;MSQNCPTYKQNLENWRSSLQKIQALQKQFLATGDLKLKEQFYELKKELEANKKQFLDFAYEEIEMVGFDETKPRIQLDLENITENLDENTPWETIERLSKIPGITSNLTKIKQEYKDRITHWAGDIIDYSQDVSYEKLETVGGVLYAPEATTFSANALETVGWSLYANSAQTFSANALETVGGSLDAQNAQTFSAIQLANVNEIYLTKEKFQEFWDENGNFDWQAAFNAGRLVIDVSMRDKVEWR
;
A
#
# COMPACT_ATOMS: atom_id res chain seq x y z
N MET A 1 30.42 12.19 -31.79
CA MET A 1 30.35 10.97 -32.64
C MET A 1 29.31 10.04 -32.04
N SER A 2 28.02 10.14 -32.36
CA SER A 2 27.01 9.53 -31.45
C SER A 2 25.83 8.81 -32.13
N GLN A 3 25.26 9.30 -33.23
CA GLN A 3 23.99 8.73 -33.72
C GLN A 3 24.11 7.53 -34.69
N ASN A 4 25.31 7.24 -35.20
CA ASN A 4 25.53 6.16 -36.18
C ASN A 4 26.34 4.98 -35.62
N CYS A 5 26.57 4.91 -34.30
CA CYS A 5 27.22 3.75 -33.70
C CYS A 5 26.21 2.58 -33.68
N PRO A 6 26.46 1.46 -34.40
CA PRO A 6 25.51 0.34 -34.48
C PRO A 6 25.08 -0.19 -33.10
N THR A 7 25.99 -0.11 -32.13
CA THR A 7 25.76 -0.50 -30.74
C THR A 7 24.71 0.36 -30.04
N TYR A 8 24.66 1.67 -30.31
CA TYR A 8 23.67 2.58 -29.71
C TYR A 8 22.26 2.28 -30.21
N LYS A 9 22.10 2.12 -31.53
CA LYS A 9 20.82 1.80 -32.14
C LYS A 9 20.29 0.44 -31.68
N GLN A 10 21.16 -0.55 -31.60
CA GLN A 10 20.80 -1.88 -31.09
C GLN A 10 20.36 -1.83 -29.62
N ASN A 11 21.06 -1.07 -28.78
CA ASN A 11 20.71 -0.92 -27.37
C ASN A 11 19.36 -0.21 -27.17
N LEU A 12 19.08 0.82 -27.98
CA LEU A 12 17.78 1.51 -27.95
C LEU A 12 16.62 0.61 -28.42
N GLU A 13 16.84 -0.21 -29.46
CA GLU A 13 15.85 -1.18 -29.94
C GLU A 13 15.60 -2.29 -28.92
N ASN A 14 16.65 -2.79 -28.26
CA ASN A 14 16.53 -3.75 -27.16
C ASN A 14 15.73 -3.17 -25.99
N TRP A 15 16.00 -1.92 -25.61
CA TRP A 15 15.26 -1.23 -24.56
C TRP A 15 13.77 -1.07 -24.89
N ARG A 16 13.46 -0.64 -26.13
CA ARG A 16 12.07 -0.54 -26.61
C ARG A 16 11.36 -1.90 -26.62
N SER A 17 12.06 -2.97 -27.01
CA SER A 17 11.54 -4.34 -27.00
C SER A 17 11.21 -4.82 -25.59
N SER A 18 12.10 -4.58 -24.62
CA SER A 18 11.86 -4.92 -23.21
C SER A 18 10.67 -4.15 -22.62
N LEU A 19 10.50 -2.87 -22.97
CA LEU A 19 9.33 -2.10 -22.58
C LEU A 19 8.02 -2.67 -23.14
N GLN A 20 8.02 -3.05 -24.42
CA GLN A 20 6.84 -3.67 -25.04
C GLN A 20 6.48 -5.00 -24.37
N LYS A 21 7.48 -5.82 -24.02
CA LYS A 21 7.28 -7.07 -23.28
C LYS A 21 6.69 -6.82 -21.89
N ILE A 22 7.21 -5.82 -21.16
CA ILE A 22 6.68 -5.40 -19.85
C ILE A 22 5.20 -4.99 -19.99
N GLN A 23 4.86 -4.17 -20.97
CA GLN A 23 3.48 -3.73 -21.21
C GLN A 23 2.55 -4.90 -21.55
N ALA A 24 3.04 -5.86 -22.34
CA ALA A 24 2.29 -7.05 -22.70
C ALA A 24 2.04 -7.97 -21.48
N LEU A 25 3.08 -8.21 -20.66
CA LEU A 25 2.97 -8.98 -19.42
C LEU A 25 2.01 -8.33 -18.43
N GLN A 26 2.09 -7.01 -18.26
CA GLN A 26 1.16 -6.26 -17.41
C GLN A 26 -0.28 -6.44 -17.88
N LYS A 27 -0.55 -6.26 -19.18
CA LYS A 27 -1.89 -6.45 -19.74
C LYS A 27 -2.42 -7.88 -19.54
N GLN A 28 -1.55 -8.88 -19.69
CA GLN A 28 -1.92 -10.28 -19.46
C GLN A 28 -2.18 -10.57 -17.98
N PHE A 29 -1.35 -10.04 -17.08
CA PHE A 29 -1.55 -10.15 -15.64
C PHE A 29 -2.88 -9.53 -15.22
N LEU A 30 -3.19 -8.31 -15.66
CA LEU A 30 -4.47 -7.65 -15.37
C LEU A 30 -5.69 -8.40 -15.92
N ALA A 31 -5.51 -9.17 -16.99
CA ALA A 31 -6.57 -9.99 -17.57
C ALA A 31 -6.77 -11.33 -16.85
N THR A 32 -5.73 -11.89 -16.22
CA THR A 32 -5.71 -13.28 -15.76
C THR A 32 -5.49 -13.46 -14.26
N GLY A 33 -4.85 -12.50 -13.59
CA GLY A 33 -4.38 -12.61 -12.21
C GLY A 33 -3.23 -13.63 -12.01
N ASP A 34 -2.58 -14.10 -13.08
CA ASP A 34 -1.54 -15.14 -12.97
C ASP A 34 -0.25 -14.60 -12.32
N LEU A 35 0.03 -15.06 -11.10
CA LEU A 35 1.21 -14.67 -10.33
C LEU A 35 2.54 -15.01 -11.03
N LYS A 36 2.59 -16.00 -11.92
CA LYS A 36 3.79 -16.29 -12.71
C LYS A 36 4.12 -15.16 -13.68
N LEU A 37 3.11 -14.45 -14.18
CA LEU A 37 3.32 -13.26 -15.02
C LEU A 37 3.88 -12.10 -14.19
N LYS A 38 3.49 -11.99 -12.91
CA LYS A 38 4.06 -11.02 -11.95
C LYS A 38 5.54 -11.31 -11.68
N GLU A 39 5.92 -12.57 -11.48
CA GLU A 39 7.33 -12.98 -11.34
C GLU A 39 8.16 -12.67 -12.60
N GLN A 40 7.65 -13.04 -13.78
CA GLN A 40 8.32 -12.73 -15.06
C GLN A 40 8.48 -11.23 -15.28
N PHE A 41 7.48 -10.45 -14.88
CA PHE A 41 7.56 -8.99 -14.90
C PHE A 41 8.69 -8.47 -14.01
N TYR A 42 8.84 -8.97 -12.78
CA TYR A 42 9.93 -8.54 -11.88
C TYR A 42 11.32 -8.88 -12.43
N GLU A 43 11.50 -10.06 -13.01
CA GLU A 43 12.78 -10.44 -13.63
C GLU A 43 13.13 -9.54 -14.81
N LEU A 44 12.17 -9.26 -15.69
CA LEU A 44 12.40 -8.35 -16.84
C LEU A 44 12.68 -6.91 -16.38
N LYS A 45 12.04 -6.47 -15.30
CA LYS A 45 12.28 -5.16 -14.68
C LYS A 45 13.72 -5.08 -14.14
N LYS A 46 14.16 -6.09 -13.41
CA LYS A 46 15.52 -6.17 -12.86
C LYS A 46 16.57 -6.12 -13.97
N GLU A 47 16.33 -6.80 -15.08
CA GLU A 47 17.17 -6.72 -16.28
C GLU A 47 17.18 -5.30 -16.87
N LEU A 48 16.02 -4.65 -16.97
CA LEU A 48 15.88 -3.29 -17.47
C LEU A 48 16.62 -2.26 -16.58
N GLU A 49 16.51 -2.40 -15.26
CA GLU A 49 17.18 -1.53 -14.29
C GLU A 49 18.70 -1.73 -14.26
N ALA A 50 19.16 -2.98 -14.36
CA ALA A 50 20.59 -3.28 -14.47
C ALA A 50 21.21 -2.62 -15.73
N ASN A 51 20.44 -2.57 -16.82
CA ASN A 51 20.86 -1.96 -18.09
C ASN A 51 20.64 -0.44 -18.13
N LYS A 52 19.84 0.13 -17.23
CA LYS A 52 19.56 1.58 -17.14
C LYS A 52 20.83 2.40 -16.90
N LYS A 53 21.78 1.88 -16.10
CA LYS A 53 23.04 2.56 -15.81
C LYS A 53 23.93 2.69 -17.06
N GLN A 54 24.03 1.62 -17.86
CA GLN A 54 24.76 1.64 -19.13
C GLN A 54 24.14 2.63 -20.13
N PHE A 55 22.83 2.89 -20.03
CA PHE A 55 22.15 3.85 -20.89
C PHE A 55 22.36 5.31 -20.43
N LEU A 56 22.31 5.56 -19.11
CA LEU A 56 22.53 6.89 -18.54
C LEU A 56 23.97 7.38 -18.80
N ASP A 57 24.96 6.51 -18.71
CA ASP A 57 26.36 6.85 -18.99
C ASP A 57 26.60 7.26 -20.46
N PHE A 58 25.75 6.83 -21.40
CA PHE A 58 25.80 7.23 -22.82
C PHE A 58 24.98 8.49 -23.14
N ALA A 59 24.01 8.85 -22.31
CA ALA A 59 23.06 9.94 -22.57
C ALA A 59 23.54 11.31 -22.08
N TYR A 60 24.60 11.39 -21.27
CA TYR A 60 25.07 12.65 -20.68
C TYR A 60 25.86 13.58 -21.62
N GLU A 61 26.28 13.14 -22.82
CA GLU A 61 27.00 14.00 -23.77
C GLU A 61 26.09 14.81 -24.74
N GLU A 62 24.77 14.57 -24.78
CA GLU A 62 23.90 15.14 -25.84
C GLU A 62 22.54 15.70 -25.37
N ILE A 63 22.42 16.10 -24.10
CA ILE A 63 21.17 16.72 -23.58
C ILE A 63 20.97 18.16 -24.09
N GLU A 64 21.98 18.83 -24.66
CA GLU A 64 21.84 20.21 -25.15
C GLU A 64 21.22 20.37 -26.56
N MET A 65 21.03 19.31 -27.35
CA MET A 65 20.68 19.45 -28.79
C MET A 65 19.33 18.90 -29.24
N VAL A 66 18.59 18.21 -28.38
CA VAL A 66 17.20 17.83 -28.66
C VAL A 66 16.41 18.41 -27.51
N GLY A 67 15.51 19.36 -27.79
CA GLY A 67 14.66 20.01 -26.79
C GLY A 67 13.87 18.98 -25.99
N PHE A 68 14.54 18.44 -24.98
CA PHE A 68 14.02 17.63 -23.92
C PHE A 68 13.79 18.63 -22.81
N ASP A 69 12.53 19.03 -22.68
CA ASP A 69 12.08 19.83 -21.55
C ASP A 69 12.42 19.06 -20.27
N GLU A 70 13.38 19.58 -19.50
CA GLU A 70 13.78 19.03 -18.20
C GLU A 70 12.62 18.94 -17.20
N THR A 71 11.50 19.62 -17.48
CA THR A 71 10.28 19.49 -16.67
C THR A 71 9.52 18.18 -16.94
N LYS A 72 9.79 17.46 -18.05
CA LYS A 72 9.15 16.18 -18.39
C LYS A 72 10.03 15.30 -19.28
N PRO A 73 10.84 14.40 -18.67
CA PRO A 73 10.68 12.98 -19.01
C PRO A 73 11.24 12.07 -17.91
N ARG A 74 10.57 12.03 -16.75
CA ARG A 74 10.58 10.79 -15.98
C ARG A 74 9.52 9.90 -16.63
N ILE A 75 9.93 8.94 -17.46
CA ILE A 75 9.20 7.67 -17.47
C ILE A 75 9.56 7.00 -16.15
N GLN A 76 8.92 7.46 -15.08
CA GLN A 76 8.77 6.66 -13.87
C GLN A 76 7.88 5.49 -14.30
N LEU A 77 8.51 4.39 -14.70
CA LEU A 77 7.90 3.08 -14.53
C LEU A 77 7.93 2.78 -13.04
N ASP A 78 7.13 3.52 -12.27
CA ASP A 78 6.79 3.19 -10.88
C ASP A 78 5.83 1.99 -10.97
N LEU A 79 6.43 0.82 -11.17
CA LEU A 79 5.75 -0.48 -11.19
C LEU A 79 6.16 -1.32 -9.98
N GLU A 80 6.72 -0.71 -8.93
CA GLU A 80 6.89 -1.41 -7.65
C GLU A 80 5.54 -1.83 -7.06
N ASN A 81 4.46 -1.16 -7.47
CA ASN A 81 3.08 -1.55 -7.30
C ASN A 81 2.35 -1.21 -8.62
N ILE A 82 1.69 -2.18 -9.27
CA ILE A 82 0.70 -1.83 -10.31
C ILE A 82 -0.45 -1.18 -9.55
N THR A 83 -0.37 0.14 -9.39
CA THR A 83 -1.39 0.94 -8.72
C THR A 83 -2.44 1.34 -9.75
N GLU A 84 -3.56 0.63 -9.76
CA GLU A 84 -4.71 1.02 -10.57
C GLU A 84 -5.44 2.18 -9.89
N ASN A 85 -5.50 3.33 -10.55
CA ASN A 85 -6.25 4.49 -10.05
C ASN A 85 -7.68 4.40 -10.55
N LEU A 86 -8.59 3.98 -9.66
CA LEU A 86 -9.99 3.83 -9.97
C LEU A 86 -10.75 5.11 -9.61
N ASP A 87 -11.79 5.39 -10.37
CA ASP A 87 -12.60 6.60 -10.23
C ASP A 87 -14.10 6.31 -10.32
N GLU A 88 -14.90 7.36 -10.22
CA GLU A 88 -16.36 7.31 -10.26
C GLU A 88 -16.94 6.72 -11.56
N ASN A 89 -16.16 6.71 -12.65
CA ASN A 89 -16.55 6.18 -13.95
C ASN A 89 -16.14 4.73 -14.14
N THR A 90 -15.34 4.18 -13.21
CA THR A 90 -14.90 2.78 -13.26
C THR A 90 -16.12 1.86 -13.06
N PRO A 91 -16.43 0.97 -14.02
CA PRO A 91 -17.56 0.04 -13.87
C PRO A 91 -17.34 -0.92 -12.71
N TRP A 92 -18.43 -1.29 -12.03
CA TRP A 92 -18.38 -2.24 -10.91
C TRP A 92 -17.70 -3.55 -11.29
N GLU A 93 -17.95 -4.08 -12.48
CA GLU A 93 -17.36 -5.33 -12.97
C GLU A 93 -15.84 -5.27 -13.04
N THR A 94 -15.27 -4.08 -13.25
CA THR A 94 -13.82 -3.88 -13.21
C THR A 94 -13.31 -3.89 -11.78
N ILE A 95 -13.98 -3.19 -10.86
CA ILE A 95 -13.63 -3.18 -9.42
C ILE A 95 -13.69 -4.59 -8.86
N GLU A 96 -14.77 -5.32 -9.14
CA GLU A 96 -14.95 -6.72 -8.70
C GLU A 96 -13.91 -7.67 -9.30
N ARG A 97 -13.47 -7.44 -10.54
CA ARG A 97 -12.40 -8.24 -11.13
C ARG A 97 -11.06 -7.95 -10.44
N LEU A 98 -10.72 -6.68 -10.25
CA LEU A 98 -9.45 -6.27 -9.64
C LEU A 98 -9.37 -6.72 -8.17
N SER A 99 -10.49 -6.71 -7.44
CA SER A 99 -10.54 -7.15 -6.04
C SER A 99 -10.14 -8.62 -5.84
N LYS A 100 -10.14 -9.43 -6.91
CA LYS A 100 -9.78 -10.85 -6.87
C LYS A 100 -8.32 -11.12 -7.23
N ILE A 101 -7.54 -10.10 -7.61
CA ILE A 101 -6.16 -10.25 -8.06
C ILE A 101 -5.21 -10.09 -6.87
N PRO A 102 -4.47 -11.13 -6.45
CA PRO A 102 -3.54 -11.01 -5.34
C PRO A 102 -2.36 -10.08 -5.68
N GLY A 103 -1.98 -9.25 -4.73
CA GLY A 103 -0.84 -8.33 -4.84
C GLY A 103 -0.98 -7.27 -5.93
N ILE A 104 -2.21 -6.97 -6.38
CA ILE A 104 -2.53 -5.71 -7.05
C ILE A 104 -2.60 -4.59 -6.01
N THR A 105 -2.22 -3.38 -6.37
CA THR A 105 -2.48 -2.20 -5.54
C THR A 105 -3.56 -1.39 -6.23
N SER A 106 -4.57 -0.94 -5.52
CA SER A 106 -5.63 -0.12 -6.14
C SER A 106 -5.97 1.08 -5.30
N ASN A 107 -5.93 2.24 -5.95
CA ASN A 107 -6.36 3.49 -5.37
C ASN A 107 -7.87 3.63 -5.58
N LEU A 108 -8.61 3.46 -4.48
CA LEU A 108 -10.06 3.51 -4.41
C LEU A 108 -10.56 4.88 -3.93
N THR A 109 -9.68 5.88 -3.81
CA THR A 109 -10.05 7.22 -3.29
C THR A 109 -11.25 7.82 -4.01
N LYS A 110 -11.29 7.69 -5.35
CA LYS A 110 -12.27 8.37 -6.20
C LYS A 110 -13.42 7.49 -6.66
N ILE A 111 -13.50 6.22 -6.25
CA ILE A 111 -14.65 5.39 -6.59
C ILE A 111 -15.86 5.84 -5.77
N LYS A 112 -17.06 5.55 -6.29
CA LYS A 112 -18.30 5.86 -5.59
C LYS A 112 -18.39 5.11 -4.26
N GLN A 113 -18.95 5.76 -3.24
CA GLN A 113 -19.18 5.13 -1.94
C GLN A 113 -20.04 3.86 -2.05
N GLU A 114 -21.05 3.85 -2.93
CA GLU A 114 -21.88 2.66 -3.21
C GLU A 114 -21.06 1.44 -3.66
N TYR A 115 -19.88 1.63 -4.25
CA TYR A 115 -18.99 0.55 -4.60
C TYR A 115 -18.11 0.14 -3.42
N LYS A 116 -17.61 1.10 -2.62
CA LYS A 116 -16.90 0.79 -1.36
C LYS A 116 -17.75 -0.05 -0.43
N ASP A 117 -19.04 0.27 -0.29
CA ASP A 117 -20.00 -0.45 0.57
C ASP A 117 -20.38 -1.84 0.03
N ARG A 118 -19.99 -2.16 -1.21
CA ARG A 118 -20.21 -3.48 -1.84
C ARG A 118 -18.99 -4.38 -1.80
N ILE A 119 -17.79 -3.84 -1.61
CA ILE A 119 -16.57 -4.64 -1.55
C ILE A 119 -16.62 -5.45 -0.26
N THR A 120 -16.55 -6.77 -0.38
CA THR A 120 -16.43 -7.68 0.76
C THR A 120 -15.02 -8.21 0.94
N HIS A 121 -14.28 -8.40 -0.15
CA HIS A 121 -12.93 -8.96 -0.11
C HIS A 121 -12.04 -8.24 -1.13
N TRP A 122 -10.78 -7.99 -0.77
CA TRP A 122 -9.77 -7.45 -1.66
C TRP A 122 -8.46 -8.22 -1.53
N ALA A 123 -8.06 -8.97 -2.55
CA ALA A 123 -6.91 -9.88 -2.49
C ALA A 123 -5.54 -9.17 -2.47
N GLY A 124 -5.49 -7.90 -2.88
CA GLY A 124 -4.27 -7.09 -2.92
C GLY A 124 -4.26 -5.98 -1.87
N ASP A 125 -3.64 -4.86 -2.22
CA ASP A 125 -3.59 -3.65 -1.42
C ASP A 125 -4.70 -2.67 -1.82
N ILE A 126 -5.22 -1.97 -0.83
CA ILE A 126 -6.15 -0.84 -0.99
C ILE A 126 -5.40 0.44 -0.59
N ILE A 127 -5.49 1.45 -1.44
CA ILE A 127 -5.12 2.83 -1.14
C ILE A 127 -6.39 3.68 -1.14
N ASP A 128 -6.61 4.45 -0.08
CA ASP A 128 -7.75 5.36 0.04
C ASP A 128 -7.36 6.65 0.77
N TYR A 129 -7.16 7.72 0.01
CA TYR A 129 -6.84 9.05 0.52
C TYR A 129 -8.08 9.87 0.89
N SER A 130 -9.25 9.23 1.02
CA SER A 130 -10.45 9.95 1.45
C SER A 130 -10.30 10.44 2.89
N GLN A 131 -10.88 11.61 3.19
CA GLN A 131 -10.94 12.11 4.57
C GLN A 131 -11.87 11.27 5.45
N ASP A 132 -12.96 10.77 4.86
CA ASP A 132 -13.88 9.83 5.48
C ASP A 132 -13.78 8.49 4.75
N VAL A 133 -13.03 7.55 5.32
CA VAL A 133 -12.90 6.20 4.78
C VAL A 133 -13.93 5.30 5.45
N SER A 134 -14.85 4.78 4.66
CA SER A 134 -15.88 3.84 5.11
C SER A 134 -15.96 2.64 4.17
N TYR A 135 -15.83 1.44 4.72
CA TYR A 135 -16.08 0.17 4.05
C TYR A 135 -17.00 -0.68 4.91
N GLU A 136 -18.31 -0.61 4.66
CA GLU A 136 -19.31 -1.24 5.53
C GLU A 136 -19.25 -2.77 5.56
N LYS A 137 -18.84 -3.40 4.46
CA LYS A 137 -18.89 -4.85 4.27
C LYS A 137 -17.54 -5.50 3.98
N LEU A 138 -16.47 -4.73 3.98
CA LEU A 138 -15.13 -5.25 3.71
C LEU A 138 -14.72 -6.15 4.87
N GLU A 139 -14.58 -7.45 4.60
CA GLU A 139 -14.22 -8.50 5.55
C GLU A 139 -12.71 -8.79 5.49
N THR A 140 -12.09 -8.74 4.31
CA THR A 140 -10.68 -9.10 4.15
C THR A 140 -9.91 -8.21 3.18
N VAL A 141 -8.66 -7.92 3.54
CA VAL A 141 -7.63 -7.33 2.66
C VAL A 141 -6.40 -8.24 2.66
N GLY A 142 -6.02 -8.79 1.52
CA GLY A 142 -4.88 -9.72 1.41
C GLY A 142 -3.52 -9.05 1.56
N GLY A 143 -3.45 -7.75 1.26
CA GLY A 143 -2.24 -6.94 1.36
C GLY A 143 -2.33 -5.84 2.42
N VAL A 144 -1.94 -4.63 2.03
CA VAL A 144 -1.96 -3.42 2.85
C VAL A 144 -3.27 -2.67 2.65
N LEU A 145 -3.85 -2.16 3.73
CA LEU A 145 -4.91 -1.15 3.68
C LEU A 145 -4.33 0.20 4.11
N TYR A 146 -4.15 1.10 3.15
CA TYR A 146 -3.43 2.36 3.30
C TYR A 146 -4.40 3.56 3.18
N ALA A 147 -4.75 4.13 4.32
CA ALA A 147 -5.65 5.27 4.47
C ALA A 147 -5.03 6.39 5.34
N PRO A 148 -3.83 6.89 4.99
CA PRO A 148 -3.06 7.77 5.86
C PRO A 148 -3.69 9.16 6.05
N GLU A 149 -4.59 9.56 5.15
CA GLU A 149 -5.25 10.88 5.17
C GLU A 149 -6.64 10.84 5.82
N ALA A 150 -7.13 9.65 6.19
CA ALA A 150 -8.42 9.52 6.83
C ALA A 150 -8.42 10.31 8.14
N THR A 151 -9.39 11.19 8.32
CA THR A 151 -9.74 11.78 9.63
C THR A 151 -10.71 10.86 10.36
N THR A 152 -11.63 10.22 9.62
CA THR A 152 -12.52 9.17 10.10
C THR A 152 -12.23 7.88 9.34
N PHE A 153 -11.95 6.79 10.06
CA PHE A 153 -11.77 5.46 9.51
C PHE A 153 -12.79 4.48 10.09
N SER A 154 -13.58 3.85 9.22
CA SER A 154 -14.59 2.86 9.61
C SER A 154 -14.58 1.65 8.67
N ALA A 155 -14.25 0.48 9.21
CA ALA A 155 -14.34 -0.80 8.51
C ALA A 155 -14.77 -1.89 9.51
N ASN A 156 -15.98 -1.77 10.06
CA ASN A 156 -16.41 -2.59 11.19
C ASN A 156 -16.66 -4.07 10.86
N ALA A 157 -16.78 -4.43 9.58
CA ALA A 157 -16.84 -5.81 9.12
C ALA A 157 -15.45 -6.40 8.85
N LEU A 158 -14.37 -5.60 8.88
CA LEU A 158 -13.03 -6.04 8.50
C LEU A 158 -12.49 -6.98 9.57
N GLU A 159 -12.19 -8.22 9.19
CA GLU A 159 -11.68 -9.28 10.07
C GLU A 159 -10.18 -9.45 9.92
N THR A 160 -9.64 -9.34 8.69
CA THR A 160 -8.23 -9.63 8.41
C THR A 160 -7.60 -8.63 7.45
N VAL A 161 -6.39 -8.18 7.79
CA VAL A 161 -5.44 -7.51 6.90
C VAL A 161 -4.16 -8.33 6.81
N GLY A 162 -3.80 -8.79 5.62
CA GLY A 162 -2.69 -9.72 5.43
C GLY A 162 -1.32 -9.11 5.75
N TRP A 163 -1.15 -7.79 5.56
CA TRP A 163 0.09 -7.08 5.86
C TRP A 163 -0.16 -5.98 6.90
N SER A 164 -0.34 -4.72 6.49
CA SER A 164 -0.43 -3.60 7.42
C SER A 164 -1.67 -2.76 7.17
N LEU A 165 -2.16 -2.13 8.23
CA LEU A 165 -3.28 -1.19 8.19
C LEU A 165 -2.78 0.18 8.65
N TYR A 166 -2.80 1.16 7.75
CA TYR A 166 -2.37 2.53 8.06
C TYR A 166 -3.56 3.48 8.01
N ALA A 167 -3.92 4.04 9.16
CA ALA A 167 -4.89 5.11 9.34
C ALA A 167 -4.31 6.16 10.31
N ASN A 168 -3.04 6.50 10.12
CA ASN A 168 -2.23 7.23 11.08
C ASN A 168 -2.74 8.66 11.35
N SER A 169 -3.49 9.29 10.43
CA SER A 169 -4.12 10.60 10.67
C SER A 169 -5.52 10.53 11.27
N ALA A 170 -6.10 9.33 11.40
CA ALA A 170 -7.47 9.18 11.85
C ALA A 170 -7.60 9.66 13.28
N GLN A 171 -8.55 10.57 13.52
CA GLN A 171 -8.96 10.97 14.86
C GLN A 171 -9.98 9.97 15.42
N THR A 172 -10.78 9.37 14.56
CA THR A 172 -11.71 8.29 14.88
C THR A 172 -11.37 7.05 14.05
N PHE A 173 -11.08 5.95 14.73
CA PHE A 173 -10.76 4.65 14.13
C PHE A 173 -11.71 3.58 14.67
N SER A 174 -12.40 2.87 13.77
CA SER A 174 -13.31 1.78 14.10
C SER A 174 -13.14 0.59 13.15
N ALA A 175 -12.72 -0.54 13.69
CA ALA A 175 -12.61 -1.83 12.99
C ALA A 175 -12.96 -2.95 13.97
N ASN A 176 -14.22 -3.00 14.42
CA ASN A 176 -14.61 -3.83 15.57
C ASN A 176 -14.47 -5.33 15.34
N ALA A 177 -14.66 -5.81 14.12
CA ALA A 177 -14.45 -7.22 13.77
C ALA A 177 -12.99 -7.58 13.51
N LEU A 178 -12.05 -6.62 13.53
CA LEU A 178 -10.66 -6.86 13.12
C LEU A 178 -9.98 -7.79 14.09
N GLU A 179 -9.63 -8.99 13.64
CA GLU A 179 -8.98 -10.03 14.44
C GLU A 179 -7.47 -10.07 14.18
N THR A 180 -7.06 -9.89 12.92
CA THR A 180 -5.68 -10.11 12.48
C THR A 180 -5.15 -8.99 11.57
N VAL A 181 -3.95 -8.53 11.87
CA VAL A 181 -3.08 -7.70 11.01
C VAL A 181 -1.72 -8.37 10.95
N GLY A 182 -1.29 -8.82 9.77
CA GLY A 182 -0.05 -9.61 9.63
C GLY A 182 1.25 -8.87 9.96
N GLY A 183 1.20 -7.54 9.99
CA GLY A 183 2.30 -6.60 10.23
C GLY A 183 1.88 -5.55 11.25
N SER A 184 1.84 -4.29 10.81
CA SER A 184 1.61 -3.14 11.69
C SER A 184 0.21 -2.55 11.52
N LEU A 185 -0.41 -2.18 12.64
CA LEU A 185 -1.60 -1.32 12.68
C LEU A 185 -1.18 0.07 13.15
N ASP A 186 -1.33 1.08 12.30
CA ASP A 186 -1.03 2.47 12.64
C ASP A 186 -2.31 3.29 12.72
N ALA A 187 -2.67 3.68 13.93
CA ALA A 187 -3.74 4.63 14.22
C ALA A 187 -3.23 5.68 15.22
N GLN A 188 -1.99 6.15 15.02
CA GLN A 188 -1.26 6.91 16.04
C GLN A 188 -1.96 8.18 16.51
N ASN A 189 -2.78 8.84 15.66
CA ASN A 189 -3.48 10.07 16.01
C ASN A 189 -4.93 9.85 16.49
N ALA A 190 -5.36 8.60 16.68
CA ALA A 190 -6.73 8.28 17.06
C ALA A 190 -7.05 8.72 18.49
N GLN A 191 -7.95 9.69 18.60
CA GLN A 191 -8.58 10.11 19.86
C GLN A 191 -9.67 9.10 20.27
N THR A 192 -10.36 8.53 19.28
CA THR A 192 -11.29 7.41 19.46
C THR A 192 -10.76 6.22 18.68
N PHE A 193 -10.55 5.08 19.34
CA PHE A 193 -10.02 3.87 18.75
C PHE A 193 -10.84 2.67 19.20
N SER A 194 -11.30 1.85 18.26
CA SER A 194 -12.04 0.62 18.54
C SER A 194 -11.61 -0.49 17.58
N ALA A 195 -11.05 -1.56 18.14
CA ALA A 195 -10.67 -2.78 17.44
C ALA A 195 -10.80 -3.97 18.41
N ILE A 196 -12.02 -4.18 18.91
CA ILE A 196 -12.28 -5.01 20.10
C ILE A 196 -11.96 -6.50 19.93
N GLN A 197 -11.91 -7.00 18.70
CA GLN A 197 -11.56 -8.39 18.41
C GLN A 197 -10.07 -8.59 18.06
N LEU A 198 -9.26 -7.52 18.07
CA LEU A 198 -7.88 -7.59 17.60
C LEU A 198 -7.04 -8.49 18.50
N ALA A 199 -6.65 -9.64 17.95
CA ALA A 199 -5.93 -10.69 18.68
C ALA A 199 -4.52 -10.89 18.14
N ASN A 200 -4.29 -10.68 16.84
CA ASN A 200 -3.01 -10.93 16.19
C ASN A 200 -2.52 -9.69 15.45
N VAL A 201 -1.46 -9.07 15.95
CA VAL A 201 -0.77 -7.94 15.31
C VAL A 201 0.70 -7.94 15.75
N ASN A 202 1.63 -7.66 14.84
CA ASN A 202 3.04 -7.59 15.22
C ASN A 202 3.35 -6.28 15.95
N GLU A 203 2.85 -5.17 15.43
CA GLU A 203 3.13 -3.83 15.94
C GLU A 203 1.87 -2.96 15.89
N ILE A 204 1.63 -2.18 16.94
CA ILE A 204 0.52 -1.22 16.96
C ILE A 204 1.03 0.17 17.36
N TYR A 205 0.72 1.18 16.56
CA TYR A 205 1.10 2.57 16.79
C TYR A 205 -0.13 3.38 17.24
N LEU A 206 -0.04 3.93 18.45
CA LEU A 206 -1.11 4.68 19.14
C LEU A 206 -0.50 5.87 19.89
N THR A 207 -1.28 6.92 20.17
CA THR A 207 -0.83 8.05 20.99
C THR A 207 -0.38 7.60 22.38
N LYS A 208 0.58 8.34 22.95
CA LYS A 208 1.06 8.16 24.32
C LYS A 208 -0.05 8.37 25.34
N GLU A 209 -0.91 9.36 25.14
CA GLU A 209 -2.02 9.67 26.05
C GLU A 209 -2.94 8.47 26.20
N LYS A 210 -3.28 7.82 25.07
CA LYS A 210 -4.06 6.59 25.10
C LYS A 210 -3.31 5.40 25.70
N PHE A 211 -1.99 5.34 25.57
CA PHE A 211 -1.18 4.32 26.23
C PHE A 211 -1.17 4.50 27.76
N GLN A 212 -1.19 5.76 28.24
CA GLN A 212 -1.19 6.10 29.66
C GLN A 212 -2.51 5.80 30.38
N GLU A 213 -3.64 5.74 29.66
CA GLU A 213 -4.95 5.35 30.22
C GLU A 213 -4.96 3.93 30.83
N PHE A 214 -3.96 3.10 30.52
CA PHE A 214 -3.81 1.74 31.06
C PHE A 214 -2.87 1.65 32.26
N TRP A 215 -2.32 2.76 32.72
CA TRP A 215 -1.54 2.81 33.95
C TRP A 215 -2.45 3.27 35.09
N ASP A 216 -2.48 2.50 36.18
CA ASP A 216 -3.16 2.94 37.40
C ASP A 216 -2.39 4.09 38.08
N GLU A 217 -3.01 4.69 39.10
CA GLU A 217 -2.41 5.79 39.88
C GLU A 217 -1.10 5.41 40.62
N ASN A 218 -0.81 4.11 40.74
CA ASN A 218 0.39 3.57 41.36
C ASN A 218 1.48 3.21 40.33
N GLY A 219 1.22 3.42 39.04
CA GLY A 219 2.14 3.07 37.97
C GLY A 219 2.14 1.57 37.63
N ASN A 220 1.08 0.82 37.93
CA ASN A 220 0.90 -0.54 37.43
C ASN A 220 0.12 -0.51 36.12
N PHE A 221 0.60 -1.29 35.14
CA PHE A 221 -0.10 -1.46 33.88
C PHE A 221 -1.23 -2.48 34.00
N ASP A 222 -2.46 -2.09 33.70
CA ASP A 222 -3.61 -2.99 33.63
C ASP A 222 -3.62 -3.73 32.29
N TRP A 223 -2.88 -4.83 32.28
CA TRP A 223 -2.80 -5.74 31.14
C TRP A 223 -4.17 -6.22 30.69
N GLN A 224 -5.10 -6.50 31.62
CA GLN A 224 -6.40 -7.04 31.28
C GLN A 224 -7.31 -5.98 30.64
N ALA A 225 -7.27 -4.73 31.12
CA ALA A 225 -7.96 -3.61 30.49
C ALA A 225 -7.36 -3.27 29.12
N ALA A 226 -6.04 -3.33 28.97
CA ALA A 226 -5.37 -3.15 27.69
C ALA A 226 -5.75 -4.25 26.68
N PHE A 227 -5.76 -5.52 27.11
CA PHE A 227 -6.19 -6.66 26.29
C PHE A 227 -7.69 -6.61 25.95
N ASN A 228 -8.56 -6.33 26.91
CA ASN A 228 -10.01 -6.24 26.70
C ASN A 228 -10.42 -5.02 25.85
N ALA A 229 -9.58 -3.99 25.77
CA ALA A 229 -9.76 -2.82 24.91
C ALA A 229 -9.15 -3.00 23.50
N GLY A 230 -8.61 -4.18 23.17
CA GLY A 230 -8.01 -4.48 21.86
C GLY A 230 -6.63 -3.83 21.64
N ARG A 231 -5.84 -3.62 22.70
CA ARG A 231 -4.53 -2.94 22.61
C ARG A 231 -3.37 -3.77 23.18
N LEU A 232 -2.43 -4.08 22.28
CA LEU A 232 -0.97 -3.94 22.42
C LEU A 232 -0.10 -5.20 22.62
N VAL A 233 0.75 -5.45 21.61
CA VAL A 233 2.10 -6.01 21.77
C VAL A 233 3.08 -4.82 21.80
N ILE A 234 3.90 -4.77 22.86
CA ILE A 234 4.91 -3.73 23.09
C ILE A 234 6.04 -3.87 22.07
N ASP A 235 6.39 -2.77 21.41
CA ASP A 235 7.67 -2.60 20.75
C ASP A 235 8.81 -2.74 21.78
N VAL A 236 9.57 -3.83 21.67
CA VAL A 236 10.70 -4.16 22.55
C VAL A 236 11.84 -3.11 22.46
N SER A 237 11.79 -2.20 21.49
CA SER A 237 12.72 -1.08 21.33
C SER A 237 12.44 0.09 22.29
N MET A 238 11.29 0.12 22.98
CA MET A 238 10.99 1.13 24.01
C MET A 238 11.56 0.80 25.40
N ARG A 239 12.28 -0.32 25.57
CA ARG A 239 12.95 -0.70 26.84
C ARG A 239 13.85 0.39 27.42
N ASP A 240 14.43 1.23 26.56
CA ASP A 240 15.43 2.22 26.97
C ASP A 240 14.85 3.61 27.27
N LYS A 241 13.53 3.81 27.12
CA LYS A 241 12.88 5.14 27.29
C LYS A 241 11.81 5.19 28.37
N VAL A 242 11.58 4.09 29.08
CA VAL A 242 10.70 4.04 30.26
C VAL A 242 11.57 3.80 31.47
N GLU A 243 11.68 4.78 32.37
CA GLU A 243 12.26 4.55 33.69
C GLU A 243 11.29 3.66 34.48
N TRP A 244 11.65 2.38 34.59
CA TRP A 244 11.00 1.44 35.49
C TRP A 244 11.22 1.91 36.94
N ARG A 245 10.14 2.26 37.64
CA ARG A 245 10.16 2.47 39.09
C ARG A 245 9.62 1.25 39.80
#